data_AF-A0A164WIS7-F1
#
_entry.id   AF-A0A164WIS7-F1
#
_cell.length_a   1.000
_cell.length_b   1.000
_cell.length_c   1.000
_cell.angle_alpha   90.00
_cell.angle_beta   90.00
_cell.angle_gamma   90.00
#
_symmetry.space_group_name_H-M   'P 1'
#
loop_
_entity.id
_entity.type
_entity.pdbx_description
1 polymer ?
#
loop_
_entity_poly.entity_id
_entity_poly.type
_entity_poly.pdbx_seq_one_letter_code
_entity_poly.pdbx_strand_id
1 'polypeptide(L)'
;MGTISKERVRNCVVYVRLKPDRKYLLGAVDVDAENEAEFEYKEPSKKAPQFWGELKKEWGACKAAGDHNQSPVDISNENVEVIAKAGDLIRNYKPADAELKNRGHDIAIYWTGDPGSIKIDGSDYLLQQCHWHSPSEHSINGQRYDMELHMVHKDKQDKVAVVGQLYKIGKPDAFLSKLSEEIALLTDKRVNKGLGKLDAREIEMAGRNYYRYMGSLTVPPCSEGVTWRLNQEVGTVSQDQVKLLRDAVHDALVVRLDAEHEEEFEYKDHSPKAPKLWGELKKEWEACKALGNHTQSPIDISYEYVEVIPKSEDVITEYKSAEAEIRNRGHDIAVYWTVDPGPGFIKIDGIDYGLKLCHWHSPSEHAINGQRYDMELHMVHMTKDHKIAVVAQLYKIGKPDSFLSKLSKEMQVLQDKHGNTTVGKLDPKEIDLAGKNYYRYMGSLTTPPCTEGVTWIVNRGFADENARPLQALNGRKIQLYHQEAKGRNIS
;
A
#
# COMPACT_ATOMS: atom_id res chain seq x y z
N MET A 1 -34.01 -46.90 7.25
CA MET A 1 -33.26 -45.64 7.15
C MET A 1 -33.24 -45.02 8.54
N GLY A 2 -32.08 -44.89 9.18
CA GLY A 2 -31.98 -44.29 10.52
C GLY A 2 -31.65 -42.80 10.41
N THR A 3 -32.44 -41.94 11.04
CA THR A 3 -32.12 -40.51 11.17
C THR A 3 -30.98 -40.33 12.16
N ILE A 4 -29.80 -39.93 11.67
CA ILE A 4 -28.68 -39.54 12.52
C ILE A 4 -29.09 -38.30 13.32
N SER A 5 -28.98 -38.37 14.64
CA SER A 5 -29.26 -37.25 15.55
C SER A 5 -28.26 -36.12 15.33
N LYS A 6 -28.75 -34.87 15.34
CA LYS A 6 -27.89 -33.68 15.38
C LYS A 6 -27.30 -33.47 16.78
N GLU A 7 -26.42 -34.37 17.21
CA GLU A 7 -25.46 -34.00 18.25
C GLU A 7 -24.63 -32.83 17.73
N ARG A 8 -24.64 -31.70 18.45
CA ARG A 8 -23.68 -30.62 18.19
C ARG A 8 -22.31 -31.11 18.66
N VAL A 9 -21.55 -31.74 17.77
CA VAL A 9 -20.13 -32.04 18.00
C VAL A 9 -19.44 -30.71 18.28
N ARG A 10 -19.05 -30.50 19.54
CA ARG A 10 -18.25 -29.35 19.95
C ARG A 10 -16.79 -29.73 19.74
N ASN A 11 -16.06 -28.85 19.05
CA ASN A 11 -14.63 -28.97 18.73
C ASN A 11 -14.32 -30.13 17.77
N CYS A 12 -14.21 -29.79 16.49
CA CYS A 12 -13.61 -30.64 15.47
C CYS A 12 -12.24 -30.08 15.07
N VAL A 13 -11.30 -30.98 14.79
CA VAL A 13 -10.09 -30.66 14.02
C VAL A 13 -10.27 -31.16 12.60
N VAL A 14 -9.80 -30.37 11.65
CA VAL A 14 -9.98 -30.59 10.23
C VAL A 14 -8.59 -30.75 9.62
N TYR A 15 -8.08 -31.99 9.61
CA TYR A 15 -6.73 -32.27 9.13
C TYR A 15 -6.67 -32.11 7.60
N VAL A 16 -5.78 -31.26 7.10
CA VAL A 16 -5.60 -31.10 5.65
C VAL A 16 -4.75 -32.26 5.13
N ARG A 17 -5.31 -33.06 4.22
CA ARG A 17 -4.61 -34.18 3.58
C ARG A 17 -3.68 -33.66 2.50
N LEU A 18 -2.47 -33.29 2.89
CA LEU A 18 -1.35 -33.15 1.95
C LEU A 18 -0.98 -34.51 1.33
N LYS A 19 -0.17 -34.49 0.27
CA LYS A 19 0.26 -35.70 -0.45
C LYS A 19 1.04 -36.64 0.51
N PRO A 20 0.84 -37.96 0.44
CA PRO A 20 1.29 -38.89 1.48
C PRO A 20 2.82 -39.02 1.56
N ASP A 21 3.30 -39.02 2.81
CA ASP A 21 4.62 -39.44 3.30
C ASP A 21 5.81 -39.25 2.34
N ARG A 22 6.33 -38.01 2.28
CA ARG A 22 7.66 -37.70 1.72
C ARG A 22 8.54 -37.04 2.78
N LYS A 23 9.86 -37.23 2.66
CA LYS A 23 10.83 -36.87 3.70
C LYS A 23 11.01 -35.35 3.80
N TYR A 24 10.61 -34.78 4.93
CA TYR A 24 10.95 -33.41 5.31
C TYR A 24 12.45 -33.14 5.24
N LEU A 25 12.85 -32.00 4.67
CA LEU A 25 14.23 -31.52 4.75
C LEU A 25 14.48 -30.88 6.12
N LEU A 26 14.96 -31.69 7.08
CA LEU A 26 15.31 -31.27 8.43
C LEU A 26 16.57 -30.38 8.46
N GLY A 27 16.41 -29.12 8.07
CA GLY A 27 17.33 -28.02 8.40
C GLY A 27 17.01 -27.40 9.77
N ALA A 28 17.88 -26.54 10.27
CA ALA A 28 17.56 -25.69 11.42
C ALA A 28 16.51 -24.66 10.98
N VAL A 29 15.44 -24.50 11.77
CA VAL A 29 14.37 -23.54 11.45
C VAL A 29 14.73 -22.17 12.05
N ASP A 30 15.37 -21.36 11.22
CA ASP A 30 15.47 -19.93 11.44
C ASP A 30 14.10 -19.27 11.23
N VAL A 31 13.67 -18.46 12.19
CA VAL A 31 12.37 -17.74 12.18
C VAL A 31 12.56 -16.22 12.09
N ASP A 32 13.81 -15.78 12.03
CA ASP A 32 14.24 -14.38 12.13
C ASP A 32 14.90 -13.94 10.82
N ALA A 33 14.15 -14.09 9.72
CA ALA A 33 14.45 -13.51 8.42
C ALA A 33 14.27 -11.98 8.46
N GLU A 34 15.16 -11.27 9.17
CA GLU A 34 14.95 -9.87 9.60
C GLU A 34 14.99 -8.81 8.47
N ASN A 35 15.16 -9.14 7.18
CA ASN A 35 15.46 -8.12 6.16
C ASN A 35 14.97 -8.38 4.73
N GLU A 36 13.97 -7.59 4.30
CA GLU A 36 13.52 -7.46 2.89
C GLU A 36 14.60 -6.99 1.89
N ALA A 37 15.75 -6.49 2.33
CA ALA A 37 16.82 -6.14 1.38
C ALA A 37 17.18 -7.33 0.45
N GLU A 38 16.87 -8.55 0.90
CA GLU A 38 17.18 -9.81 0.24
C GLU A 38 15.99 -10.47 -0.47
N PHE A 39 14.73 -10.17 -0.12
CA PHE A 39 13.51 -10.73 -0.76
C PHE A 39 12.32 -9.76 -0.68
N GLU A 40 11.37 -9.87 -1.62
CA GLU A 40 10.14 -9.04 -1.59
C GLU A 40 8.91 -9.81 -2.12
N TYR A 41 7.72 -9.25 -1.91
CA TYR A 41 6.43 -9.83 -2.32
C TYR A 41 5.89 -9.28 -3.66
N LYS A 42 6.54 -8.27 -4.25
CA LYS A 42 6.01 -7.50 -5.39
C LYS A 42 6.24 -8.20 -6.73
N GLU A 43 5.24 -8.20 -7.61
CA GLU A 43 5.36 -8.75 -8.97
C GLU A 43 5.17 -7.68 -10.07
N PRO A 44 5.90 -7.78 -11.21
CA PRO A 44 7.07 -8.63 -11.44
C PRO A 44 8.31 -8.02 -10.77
N SER A 45 9.08 -8.85 -10.07
CA SER A 45 10.41 -8.54 -9.56
C SER A 45 11.29 -9.78 -9.60
N LYS A 46 12.61 -9.62 -9.68
CA LYS A 46 13.55 -10.74 -9.57
C LYS A 46 13.67 -11.26 -8.13
N LYS A 47 13.18 -10.51 -7.14
CA LYS A 47 13.12 -10.91 -5.73
C LYS A 47 11.73 -11.43 -5.30
N ALA A 48 10.78 -11.52 -6.23
CA ALA A 48 9.41 -11.94 -5.99
C ALA A 48 9.30 -13.42 -5.54
N PRO A 49 8.16 -13.87 -4.96
CA PRO A 49 8.02 -15.19 -4.36
C PRO A 49 8.39 -16.37 -5.25
N GLN A 50 8.08 -16.31 -6.55
CA GLN A 50 8.43 -17.35 -7.52
C GLN A 50 9.95 -17.53 -7.74
N PHE A 51 10.76 -16.54 -7.33
CA PHE A 51 12.22 -16.56 -7.47
C PHE A 51 12.96 -16.74 -6.13
N TRP A 52 12.28 -16.72 -4.97
CA TRP A 52 12.93 -16.76 -3.66
C TRP A 52 13.95 -17.90 -3.51
N GLY A 53 13.61 -19.11 -3.97
CA GLY A 53 14.52 -20.26 -3.90
C GLY A 53 15.72 -20.21 -4.86
N GLU A 54 15.81 -19.19 -5.71
CA GLU A 54 16.93 -18.93 -6.62
C GLU A 54 17.85 -17.81 -6.14
N LEU A 55 17.36 -16.94 -5.24
CA LEU A 55 18.12 -15.81 -4.68
C LEU A 55 19.28 -16.26 -3.79
N LYS A 56 19.07 -17.33 -3.01
CA LYS A 56 20.07 -17.90 -2.10
C LYS A 56 20.03 -19.43 -2.09
N LYS A 57 21.16 -20.06 -1.78
CA LYS A 57 21.30 -21.53 -1.74
C LYS A 57 20.53 -22.14 -0.56
N GLU A 58 20.60 -21.47 0.57
CA GLU A 58 19.91 -21.77 1.83
C GLU A 58 18.38 -21.61 1.73
N TRP A 59 17.88 -20.84 0.75
CA TRP A 59 16.46 -20.64 0.50
C TRP A 59 15.88 -21.66 -0.50
N GLY A 60 16.65 -22.68 -0.90
CA GLY A 60 16.25 -23.65 -1.92
C GLY A 60 14.92 -24.40 -1.68
N ALA A 61 14.42 -24.44 -0.43
CA ALA A 61 13.10 -24.97 -0.10
C ALA A 61 11.94 -24.10 -0.64
N CYS A 62 12.17 -22.80 -0.87
CA CYS A 62 11.20 -21.89 -1.48
C CYS A 62 10.94 -22.14 -2.98
N LYS A 63 11.62 -23.11 -3.63
CA LYS A 63 11.40 -23.39 -5.06
C LYS A 63 10.05 -24.07 -5.28
N ALA A 64 9.13 -23.34 -5.93
CA ALA A 64 7.75 -23.77 -6.23
C ALA A 64 7.60 -25.03 -7.12
N ALA A 65 8.69 -25.66 -7.56
CA ALA A 65 8.71 -26.83 -8.43
C ALA A 65 9.33 -28.06 -7.73
N GLY A 66 8.57 -28.75 -6.87
CA GLY A 66 9.06 -29.96 -6.21
C GLY A 66 8.06 -30.68 -5.30
N ASP A 67 8.50 -31.79 -4.70
CA ASP A 67 7.77 -32.63 -3.73
C ASP A 67 7.72 -32.01 -2.31
N HIS A 68 7.51 -30.69 -2.21
CA HIS A 68 7.67 -29.93 -0.98
C HIS A 68 6.35 -29.69 -0.23
N ASN A 69 6.41 -29.72 1.11
CA ASN A 69 5.30 -29.43 2.01
C ASN A 69 5.30 -27.94 2.38
N GLN A 70 5.14 -27.08 1.36
CA GLN A 70 5.16 -25.62 1.54
C GLN A 70 3.84 -25.05 2.03
N SER A 71 3.94 -23.86 2.63
CA SER A 71 2.85 -23.01 3.13
C SER A 71 2.96 -21.63 2.47
N PRO A 72 1.87 -20.86 2.33
CA PRO A 72 0.49 -21.20 2.69
C PRO A 72 -0.15 -22.23 1.74
N VAL A 73 -1.34 -22.72 2.11
CA VAL A 73 -2.13 -23.65 1.29
C VAL A 73 -3.58 -23.18 1.13
N ASP A 74 -4.24 -23.61 0.06
CA ASP A 74 -5.71 -23.56 -0.01
C ASP A 74 -6.33 -24.74 0.76
N ILE A 75 -7.27 -24.42 1.63
CA ILE A 75 -7.96 -25.38 2.48
C ILE A 75 -9.33 -25.67 1.86
N SER A 76 -9.32 -26.55 0.85
CA SER A 76 -10.53 -27.09 0.24
C SER A 76 -11.23 -28.10 1.15
N ASN A 77 -12.55 -27.99 1.26
CA ASN A 77 -13.42 -28.91 1.98
C ASN A 77 -13.38 -30.36 1.44
N GLU A 78 -12.86 -30.56 0.22
CA GLU A 78 -12.70 -31.89 -0.39
C GLU A 78 -11.44 -32.63 0.10
N ASN A 79 -10.42 -31.87 0.52
CA ASN A 79 -9.09 -32.40 0.88
C ASN A 79 -8.88 -32.50 2.40
N VAL A 80 -9.95 -32.56 3.19
CA VAL A 80 -9.88 -32.52 4.66
C VAL A 80 -10.52 -33.71 5.37
N GLU A 81 -9.94 -34.08 6.50
CA GLU A 81 -10.43 -35.15 7.38
C GLU A 81 -10.91 -34.59 8.72
N VAL A 82 -12.20 -34.76 9.02
CA VAL A 82 -12.83 -34.21 10.22
C VAL A 82 -12.69 -35.18 11.40
N ILE A 83 -11.80 -34.84 12.33
CA ILE A 83 -11.60 -35.56 13.59
C ILE A 83 -12.37 -34.87 14.71
N ALA A 84 -13.43 -35.54 15.18
CA ALA A 84 -14.24 -35.07 16.31
C ALA A 84 -13.47 -35.20 17.65
N LYS A 85 -13.75 -34.31 18.60
CA LYS A 85 -13.22 -34.33 19.99
C LYS A 85 -11.70 -34.13 20.13
N ALA A 86 -11.03 -33.56 19.13
CA ALA A 86 -9.58 -33.41 19.10
C ALA A 86 -8.98 -32.33 20.05
N GLY A 87 -9.76 -31.80 21.00
CA GLY A 87 -9.32 -30.88 22.05
C GLY A 87 -9.57 -29.39 21.79
N ASP A 88 -9.49 -28.58 22.85
CA ASP A 88 -9.28 -27.13 22.76
C ASP A 88 -7.77 -26.84 22.79
N LEU A 89 -7.30 -25.75 22.17
CA LEU A 89 -5.91 -25.32 22.29
C LEU A 89 -5.65 -24.80 23.72
N ILE A 90 -4.76 -25.50 24.45
CA ILE A 90 -4.32 -25.05 25.78
C ILE A 90 -3.30 -23.92 25.57
N ARG A 91 -3.71 -22.66 25.84
CA ARG A 91 -2.84 -21.48 25.90
C ARG A 91 -2.46 -21.20 27.36
N ASN A 92 -1.16 -21.27 27.68
CA ASN A 92 -0.58 -20.95 28.99
C ASN A 92 0.17 -19.60 28.96
N TYR A 93 -0.35 -18.64 28.20
CA TYR A 93 0.27 -17.32 28.04
C TYR A 93 0.22 -16.46 29.32
N LYS A 94 1.13 -15.49 29.41
CA LYS A 94 1.24 -14.52 30.51
C LYS A 94 1.86 -13.18 30.02
N PRO A 95 1.71 -12.07 30.75
CA PRO A 95 2.36 -10.80 30.41
C PRO A 95 3.88 -10.91 30.47
N ALA A 96 4.56 -10.46 29.42
CA ALA A 96 6.00 -10.44 29.31
C ALA A 96 6.47 -9.21 28.52
N ASP A 97 7.72 -8.80 28.74
CA ASP A 97 8.30 -7.65 28.04
C ASP A 97 8.44 -7.94 26.53
N ALA A 98 8.10 -6.97 25.70
CA ALA A 98 7.98 -7.11 24.24
C ALA A 98 8.47 -5.88 23.45
N GLU A 99 8.81 -6.10 22.19
CA GLU A 99 9.19 -5.09 21.20
C GLU A 99 8.31 -5.22 19.95
N LEU A 100 7.79 -4.09 19.46
CA LEU A 100 7.22 -3.96 18.13
C LEU A 100 8.36 -3.70 17.13
N LYS A 101 8.44 -4.49 16.06
CA LYS A 101 9.39 -4.32 14.96
C LYS A 101 8.63 -4.11 13.65
N ASN A 102 9.14 -3.20 12.82
CA ASN A 102 8.85 -3.13 11.40
C ASN A 102 9.92 -3.94 10.66
N ARG A 103 9.56 -5.09 10.07
CA ARG A 103 10.48 -5.97 9.31
C ARG A 103 10.53 -5.63 7.82
N GLY A 104 9.87 -4.55 7.41
CA GLY A 104 9.63 -4.16 6.02
C GLY A 104 8.48 -4.94 5.39
N HIS A 105 8.49 -6.28 5.47
CA HIS A 105 7.42 -7.10 4.91
C HIS A 105 6.19 -7.20 5.83
N ASP A 106 6.40 -7.13 7.15
CA ASP A 106 5.32 -7.14 8.14
C ASP A 106 5.65 -6.30 9.39
N ILE A 107 4.60 -6.06 10.19
CA ILE A 107 4.73 -5.66 11.59
C ILE A 107 4.75 -6.93 12.42
N ALA A 108 5.77 -7.07 13.25
CA ALA A 108 5.95 -8.18 14.17
C ALA A 108 6.07 -7.68 15.61
N ILE A 109 5.47 -8.41 16.55
CA ILE A 109 5.73 -8.28 17.99
C ILE A 109 6.63 -9.43 18.41
N TYR A 110 7.76 -9.08 18.99
CA TYR A 110 8.71 -10.01 19.58
C TYR A 110 8.62 -9.95 21.10
N TRP A 111 8.43 -11.08 21.77
CA TRP A 111 8.55 -11.13 23.24
C TRP A 111 10.00 -11.39 23.63
N THR A 112 10.57 -10.48 24.42
CA THR A 112 11.95 -10.56 24.94
C THR A 112 11.98 -11.16 26.34
N GLY A 113 10.84 -11.15 27.05
CA GLY A 113 10.60 -11.99 28.23
C GLY A 113 10.05 -13.38 27.87
N ASP A 114 9.55 -14.11 28.88
CA ASP A 114 8.84 -15.39 28.71
C ASP A 114 7.31 -15.13 28.68
N PRO A 115 6.65 -15.14 27.51
CA PRO A 115 5.21 -14.92 27.38
C PRO A 115 4.36 -16.17 27.63
N GLY A 116 4.98 -17.31 27.99
CA GLY A 116 4.30 -18.60 28.12
C GLY A 116 4.11 -19.36 26.81
N SER A 117 3.43 -20.51 26.89
CA SER A 117 3.39 -21.53 25.83
C SER A 117 1.99 -21.87 25.32
N ILE A 118 1.93 -22.56 24.18
CA ILE A 118 0.80 -23.43 23.81
C ILE A 118 1.19 -24.90 24.01
N LYS A 119 0.20 -25.77 24.20
CA LYS A 119 0.40 -27.23 24.20
C LYS A 119 -0.15 -27.88 22.94
N ILE A 120 0.69 -28.62 22.22
CA ILE A 120 0.33 -29.44 21.06
C ILE A 120 0.92 -30.84 21.25
N ASP A 121 0.08 -31.88 21.14
CA ASP A 121 0.43 -33.30 21.30
C ASP A 121 1.23 -33.64 22.59
N GLY A 122 1.00 -32.86 23.66
CA GLY A 122 1.68 -32.98 24.95
C GLY A 122 2.91 -32.08 25.11
N SER A 123 3.59 -31.71 24.01
CA SER A 123 4.72 -30.78 24.01
C SER A 123 4.29 -29.33 24.25
N ASP A 124 5.08 -28.60 25.02
CA ASP A 124 4.97 -27.14 25.18
C ASP A 124 5.81 -26.42 24.13
N TYR A 125 5.18 -25.55 23.35
CA TYR A 125 5.82 -24.64 22.39
C TYR A 125 5.73 -23.22 22.94
N LEU A 126 6.88 -22.59 23.24
CA LEU A 126 6.98 -21.25 23.79
C LEU A 126 6.71 -20.20 22.69
N LEU A 127 5.81 -19.24 22.93
CA LEU A 127 5.55 -18.15 21.99
C LEU A 127 6.82 -17.29 21.85
N GLN A 128 7.22 -17.00 20.61
CA GLN A 128 8.38 -16.18 20.28
C GLN A 128 7.93 -14.80 19.78
N GLN A 129 7.08 -14.81 18.76
CA GLN A 129 6.60 -13.60 18.08
C GLN A 129 5.19 -13.80 17.50
N CYS A 130 4.55 -12.70 17.13
CA CYS A 130 3.42 -12.72 16.22
C CYS A 130 3.49 -11.60 15.18
N HIS A 131 2.96 -11.83 13.98
CA HIS A 131 3.00 -10.88 12.85
C HIS A 131 1.74 -10.97 11.97
N TRP A 132 1.47 -9.93 11.18
CA TRP A 132 0.26 -9.82 10.36
C TRP A 132 0.56 -9.71 8.87
N HIS A 133 -0.18 -10.48 8.07
CA HIS A 133 -0.21 -10.43 6.61
C HIS A 133 -1.52 -9.83 6.11
N SER A 134 -1.50 -9.07 5.01
CA SER A 134 -2.72 -8.57 4.36
C SER A 134 -2.54 -8.44 2.84
N PRO A 135 -3.31 -9.17 2.00
CA PRO A 135 -4.39 -10.11 2.35
C PRO A 135 -3.91 -11.35 3.13
N SER A 136 -4.82 -12.23 3.54
CA SER A 136 -4.44 -13.51 4.15
C SER A 136 -3.55 -14.34 3.21
N GLU A 137 -2.60 -15.07 3.79
CA GLU A 137 -1.71 -15.96 3.05
C GLU A 137 -2.42 -17.28 2.74
N HIS A 138 -3.17 -17.84 3.70
CA HIS A 138 -4.08 -18.96 3.48
C HIS A 138 -5.35 -18.55 2.73
N SER A 139 -5.99 -19.54 2.11
CA SER A 139 -7.37 -19.45 1.61
C SER A 139 -8.19 -20.65 2.07
N ILE A 140 -9.51 -20.49 2.09
CA ILE A 140 -10.47 -21.57 2.40
C ILE A 140 -11.40 -21.72 1.19
N ASN A 141 -11.35 -22.87 0.51
CA ASN A 141 -12.07 -23.13 -0.75
C ASN A 141 -11.84 -22.03 -1.81
N GLY A 142 -10.59 -21.59 -1.98
CA GLY A 142 -10.17 -20.52 -2.88
C GLY A 142 -10.44 -19.09 -2.39
N GLN A 143 -11.18 -18.90 -1.30
CA GLN A 143 -11.41 -17.57 -0.72
C GLN A 143 -10.23 -17.14 0.16
N ARG A 144 -9.52 -16.08 -0.25
CA ARG A 144 -8.66 -15.29 0.65
C ARG A 144 -9.50 -14.34 1.51
N TYR A 145 -8.91 -13.89 2.61
CA TYR A 145 -9.48 -12.98 3.60
C TYR A 145 -8.66 -11.68 3.68
N ASP A 146 -9.18 -10.68 4.39
CA ASP A 146 -8.64 -9.32 4.37
C ASP A 146 -7.30 -9.18 5.11
N MET A 147 -7.08 -10.02 6.13
CA MET A 147 -5.84 -10.07 6.92
C MET A 147 -5.69 -11.45 7.59
N GLU A 148 -4.46 -11.84 7.91
CA GLU A 148 -4.13 -13.04 8.70
C GLU A 148 -3.07 -12.72 9.77
N LEU A 149 -3.24 -13.24 10.98
CA LEU A 149 -2.25 -13.20 12.06
C LEU A 149 -1.58 -14.55 12.19
N HIS A 150 -0.26 -14.57 12.29
CA HIS A 150 0.53 -15.73 12.67
C HIS A 150 1.13 -15.53 14.07
N MET A 151 0.89 -16.47 14.99
CA MET A 151 1.63 -16.56 16.26
C MET A 151 2.63 -17.71 16.19
N VAL A 152 3.93 -17.40 16.24
CA VAL A 152 5.03 -18.35 16.01
C VAL A 152 5.64 -18.82 17.32
N HIS A 153 5.75 -20.14 17.49
CA HIS A 153 6.20 -20.78 18.72
C HIS A 153 7.30 -21.80 18.46
N LYS A 154 8.21 -22.03 19.41
CA LYS A 154 9.26 -23.07 19.36
C LYS A 154 9.19 -24.03 20.55
N ASP A 155 9.36 -25.33 20.34
CA ASP A 155 9.59 -26.29 21.42
C ASP A 155 11.08 -26.38 21.82
N LYS A 156 11.39 -27.22 22.82
CA LYS A 156 12.76 -27.44 23.32
C LYS A 156 13.66 -28.24 22.37
N GLN A 157 13.24 -28.48 21.14
CA GLN A 157 14.00 -29.10 20.05
C GLN A 157 13.93 -28.22 18.77
N ASP A 158 13.66 -26.92 18.92
CA ASP A 158 13.49 -25.95 17.84
C ASP A 158 12.39 -26.28 16.80
N LYS A 159 11.48 -27.20 17.11
CA LYS A 159 10.32 -27.45 16.25
C LYS A 159 9.38 -26.27 16.31
N VAL A 160 8.96 -25.76 15.15
CA VAL A 160 8.07 -24.60 15.07
C VAL A 160 6.61 -25.03 15.00
N ALA A 161 5.76 -24.32 15.74
CA ALA A 161 4.32 -24.38 15.60
C ALA A 161 3.75 -22.97 15.38
N VAL A 162 2.86 -22.82 14.39
CA VAL A 162 2.21 -21.54 14.08
C VAL A 162 0.71 -21.66 14.30
N VAL A 163 0.17 -20.75 15.10
CA VAL A 163 -1.28 -20.57 15.25
C VAL A 163 -1.72 -19.41 14.37
N GLY A 164 -2.54 -19.71 13.38
CA GLY A 164 -3.07 -18.73 12.42
C GLY A 164 -4.49 -18.28 12.77
N GLN A 165 -4.78 -17.00 12.54
CA GLN A 165 -6.13 -16.42 12.65
C GLN A 165 -6.44 -15.58 11.41
N LEU A 166 -7.48 -15.95 10.67
CA LEU A 166 -8.03 -15.19 9.54
C LEU A 166 -8.96 -14.07 10.04
N TYR A 167 -8.95 -12.93 9.37
CA TYR A 167 -9.82 -11.78 9.68
C TYR A 167 -10.52 -11.27 8.42
N LYS A 168 -11.74 -10.75 8.60
CA LYS A 168 -12.43 -9.95 7.60
C LYS A 168 -12.68 -8.52 8.09
N ILE A 169 -12.91 -7.58 7.18
CA ILE A 169 -13.33 -6.22 7.55
C ILE A 169 -14.63 -6.26 8.37
N GLY A 170 -14.64 -5.54 9.48
CA GLY A 170 -15.76 -5.51 10.43
C GLY A 170 -15.49 -4.56 11.59
N LYS A 171 -15.72 -5.02 12.82
CA LYS A 171 -15.35 -4.26 14.03
C LYS A 171 -13.83 -4.21 14.18
N PRO A 172 -13.28 -3.14 14.81
CA PRO A 172 -11.87 -3.11 15.18
C PRO A 172 -11.47 -4.31 16.06
N ASP A 173 -10.27 -4.83 15.82
CA ASP A 173 -9.62 -5.79 16.71
C ASP A 173 -9.11 -5.05 17.97
N ALA A 174 -9.46 -5.55 19.15
CA ALA A 174 -9.21 -4.86 20.41
C ALA A 174 -7.73 -4.85 20.84
N PHE A 175 -6.90 -5.75 20.29
CA PHE A 175 -5.47 -5.82 20.56
C PHE A 175 -4.70 -4.84 19.66
N LEU A 176 -5.00 -4.83 18.34
CA LEU A 176 -4.46 -3.84 17.41
C LEU A 176 -4.85 -2.40 17.79
N SER A 177 -6.05 -2.19 18.36
CA SER A 177 -6.46 -0.87 18.88
C SER A 177 -5.56 -0.35 20.01
N LYS A 178 -4.90 -1.21 20.79
CA LYS A 178 -3.97 -0.80 21.87
C LYS A 178 -2.57 -0.44 21.37
N LEU A 179 -2.25 -0.81 20.13
CA LEU A 179 -0.93 -0.66 19.52
C LEU A 179 -0.94 0.34 18.36
N SER A 180 -2.07 1.00 18.11
CA SER A 180 -2.27 1.79 16.90
C SER A 180 -1.40 3.04 16.85
N GLU A 181 -1.07 3.64 18.01
CA GLU A 181 -0.14 4.76 18.08
C GLU A 181 1.32 4.29 17.86
N GLU A 182 1.71 3.15 18.44
CA GLU A 182 3.03 2.56 18.28
C GLU A 182 3.29 2.09 16.84
N ILE A 183 2.31 1.49 16.18
CA ILE A 183 2.41 1.08 14.76
C ILE A 183 2.55 2.32 13.86
N ALA A 184 1.75 3.37 14.09
CA ALA A 184 1.85 4.62 13.32
C ALA A 184 3.21 5.32 13.48
N LEU A 185 3.89 5.14 14.60
CA LEU A 185 5.25 5.68 14.81
C LEU A 185 6.33 4.92 14.02
N LEU A 186 6.06 3.70 13.56
CA LEU A 186 6.98 2.85 12.77
C LEU A 186 6.83 3.01 11.24
N THR A 187 5.84 3.78 10.75
CA THR A 187 5.74 4.17 9.33
C THR A 187 7.07 4.74 8.83
N ASP A 188 7.52 4.21 7.69
CA ASP A 188 8.78 4.48 7.01
C ASP A 188 10.05 4.31 7.87
N LYS A 189 9.97 3.58 9.00
CA LYS A 189 11.06 3.44 9.98
C LYS A 189 11.27 1.99 10.42
N ARG A 190 12.37 1.41 9.92
CA ARG A 190 12.93 0.14 10.41
C ARG A 190 13.62 0.34 11.78
N VAL A 191 12.81 0.55 12.82
CA VAL A 191 13.25 0.71 14.22
C VAL A 191 12.47 -0.21 15.14
N ASN A 192 13.10 -0.71 16.20
CA ASN A 192 12.41 -1.45 17.25
C ASN A 192 11.79 -0.46 18.25
N LYS A 193 10.54 -0.71 18.65
CA LYS A 193 9.82 0.07 19.65
C LYS A 193 9.46 -0.86 20.82
N GLY A 194 10.15 -0.70 21.95
CA GLY A 194 9.78 -1.38 23.19
C GLY A 194 8.36 -1.03 23.62
N LEU A 195 7.52 -2.04 23.82
CA LEU A 195 6.14 -1.95 24.29
C LEU A 195 6.03 -2.10 25.83
N GLY A 196 7.11 -2.56 26.48
CA GLY A 196 7.04 -3.01 27.87
C GLY A 196 6.25 -4.32 27.97
N LYS A 197 5.52 -4.51 29.07
CA LYS A 197 4.82 -5.78 29.36
C LYS A 197 3.52 -5.92 28.57
N LEU A 198 3.55 -6.73 27.52
CA LEU A 198 2.41 -7.06 26.70
C LEU A 198 1.89 -8.46 27.01
N ASP A 199 0.57 -8.61 27.12
CA ASP A 199 -0.09 -9.88 27.47
C ASP A 199 -0.68 -10.57 26.24
N ALA A 200 0.01 -11.62 25.76
CA ALA A 200 -0.43 -12.41 24.62
C ALA A 200 -1.82 -13.10 24.81
N ARG A 201 -2.36 -13.12 26.04
CA ARG A 201 -3.75 -13.58 26.28
C ARG A 201 -4.79 -12.68 25.64
N GLU A 202 -4.49 -11.39 25.49
CA GLU A 202 -5.39 -10.38 24.93
C GLU A 202 -5.59 -10.50 23.42
N ILE A 203 -4.74 -11.27 22.73
CA ILE A 203 -4.96 -11.66 21.34
C ILE A 203 -6.17 -12.61 21.30
N GLU A 204 -7.28 -12.11 20.78
CA GLU A 204 -8.49 -12.91 20.58
C GLU A 204 -8.26 -13.96 19.48
N MET A 205 -8.63 -15.20 19.79
CA MET A 205 -8.61 -16.33 18.86
C MET A 205 -10.07 -16.72 18.63
N ALA A 206 -10.56 -16.55 17.41
CA ALA A 206 -11.96 -16.75 17.09
C ALA A 206 -12.30 -18.24 17.14
N GLY A 207 -13.38 -18.56 17.86
CA GLY A 207 -13.98 -19.89 17.89
C GLY A 207 -13.12 -20.98 18.52
N ARG A 208 -13.23 -22.19 17.98
CA ARG A 208 -12.69 -23.44 18.56
C ARG A 208 -12.38 -24.52 17.53
N ASN A 209 -12.99 -24.47 16.35
CA ASN A 209 -12.69 -25.42 15.29
C ASN A 209 -11.43 -24.96 14.57
N TYR A 210 -10.59 -25.89 14.12
CA TYR A 210 -9.33 -25.53 13.47
C TYR A 210 -8.88 -26.55 12.44
N TYR A 211 -8.24 -26.03 11.40
CA TYR A 211 -7.48 -26.81 10.45
C TYR A 211 -6.11 -27.12 11.03
N ARG A 212 -5.59 -28.32 10.75
CA ARG A 212 -4.24 -28.72 11.16
C ARG A 212 -3.50 -29.42 10.04
N TYR A 213 -2.24 -29.05 9.81
CA TYR A 213 -1.36 -29.71 8.84
C TYR A 213 0.12 -29.52 9.19
N MET A 214 1.00 -30.22 8.47
CA MET A 214 2.46 -30.03 8.51
C MET A 214 2.90 -29.26 7.27
N GLY A 215 3.50 -28.10 7.45
CA GLY A 215 3.87 -27.19 6.36
C GLY A 215 5.26 -26.59 6.55
N SER A 216 5.41 -25.34 6.09
CA SER A 216 6.66 -24.58 6.18
C SER A 216 6.46 -23.18 6.78
N LEU A 217 7.54 -22.40 6.87
CA LEU A 217 7.46 -20.94 6.97
C LEU A 217 7.02 -20.34 5.63
N THR A 218 6.19 -19.30 5.68
CA THR A 218 5.66 -18.61 4.47
C THR A 218 6.61 -17.54 3.90
N VAL A 219 7.75 -17.30 4.57
CA VAL A 219 8.84 -16.43 4.13
C VAL A 219 10.14 -17.25 3.97
N PRO A 220 11.15 -16.78 3.21
CA PRO A 220 12.46 -17.40 3.14
C PRO A 220 13.07 -17.55 4.55
N PRO A 221 13.73 -18.68 4.89
CA PRO A 221 14.19 -19.77 4.01
C PRO A 221 13.13 -20.81 3.60
N CYS A 222 11.84 -20.61 3.94
CA CYS A 222 10.74 -21.54 3.65
C CYS A 222 10.94 -22.96 4.23
N SER A 223 11.55 -23.05 5.42
CA SER A 223 11.86 -24.30 6.11
C SER A 223 10.59 -25.12 6.41
N GLU A 224 10.59 -26.38 6.00
CA GLU A 224 9.52 -27.36 6.26
C GLU A 224 9.52 -27.87 7.72
N GLY A 225 8.47 -28.59 8.10
CA GLY A 225 8.33 -29.22 9.42
C GLY A 225 7.57 -28.37 10.44
N VAL A 226 6.93 -27.29 9.98
CA VAL A 226 6.11 -26.40 10.80
C VAL A 226 4.76 -27.05 11.09
N THR A 227 4.37 -27.13 12.36
CA THR A 227 3.01 -27.55 12.73
C THR A 227 2.05 -26.37 12.62
N TRP A 228 1.19 -26.37 11.59
CA TRP A 228 0.19 -25.32 11.39
C TRP A 228 -1.12 -25.64 12.09
N ARG A 229 -1.67 -24.61 12.77
CA ARG A 229 -3.01 -24.62 13.37
C ARG A 229 -3.76 -23.34 12.99
N LEU A 230 -4.58 -23.39 11.94
CA LEU A 230 -5.39 -22.25 11.49
C LEU A 230 -6.80 -22.33 12.10
N ASN A 231 -7.26 -21.30 12.82
CA ASN A 231 -8.64 -21.25 13.32
C ASN A 231 -9.63 -21.21 12.14
N GLN A 232 -10.71 -21.98 12.22
CA GLN A 232 -11.74 -22.03 11.19
C GLN A 232 -12.72 -20.85 11.30
N GLU A 233 -13.00 -20.40 12.52
CA GLU A 233 -13.80 -19.19 12.73
C GLU A 233 -12.98 -17.92 12.41
N VAL A 234 -13.59 -16.99 11.66
CA VAL A 234 -12.95 -15.79 11.13
C VAL A 234 -13.22 -14.59 12.04
N GLY A 235 -12.15 -13.92 12.49
CA GLY A 235 -12.20 -12.71 13.32
C GLY A 235 -12.62 -11.46 12.54
N THR A 236 -12.68 -10.31 13.21
CA THR A 236 -12.91 -9.01 12.56
C THR A 236 -11.83 -8.00 12.89
N VAL A 237 -11.44 -7.23 11.88
CA VAL A 237 -10.51 -6.10 11.98
C VAL A 237 -11.16 -4.88 11.31
N SER A 238 -10.82 -3.65 11.71
CA SER A 238 -11.31 -2.47 10.97
C SER A 238 -10.51 -2.22 9.70
N GLN A 239 -11.13 -1.54 8.73
CA GLN A 239 -10.42 -1.11 7.52
C GLN A 239 -9.24 -0.18 7.85
N ASP A 240 -9.39 0.67 8.86
CA ASP A 240 -8.32 1.58 9.32
C ASP A 240 -7.13 0.82 9.92
N GLN A 241 -7.37 -0.28 10.64
CA GLN A 241 -6.30 -1.13 11.20
C GLN A 241 -5.55 -1.91 10.10
N VAL A 242 -6.27 -2.42 9.09
CA VAL A 242 -5.63 -3.04 7.92
C VAL A 242 -4.84 -2.00 7.13
N LYS A 243 -5.35 -0.78 6.97
CA LYS A 243 -4.60 0.31 6.34
C LYS A 243 -3.36 0.66 7.14
N LEU A 244 -3.48 0.84 8.46
CA LEU A 244 -2.38 1.17 9.36
C LEU A 244 -1.24 0.14 9.31
N LEU A 245 -1.58 -1.17 9.31
CA LEU A 245 -0.57 -2.23 9.17
C LEU A 245 0.11 -2.20 7.80
N ARG A 246 -0.63 -1.94 6.70
CA ARG A 246 -0.05 -1.80 5.36
C ARG A 246 0.83 -0.54 5.24
N ASP A 247 0.35 0.59 5.75
CA ASP A 247 1.04 1.89 5.78
C ASP A 247 2.30 1.87 6.65
N ALA A 248 2.45 0.90 7.55
CA ALA A 248 3.64 0.78 8.38
C ALA A 248 4.74 -0.08 7.74
N VAL A 249 4.43 -0.90 6.73
CA VAL A 249 5.35 -1.93 6.18
C VAL A 249 5.69 -1.69 4.72
N HIS A 250 4.68 -1.47 3.87
CA HIS A 250 4.90 -0.90 2.55
C HIS A 250 5.33 0.57 2.73
N ASP A 251 6.16 1.14 1.84
CA ASP A 251 6.16 2.60 1.69
C ASP A 251 4.70 2.99 1.42
N ALA A 252 4.14 3.77 2.36
CA ALA A 252 2.73 3.64 2.71
C ALA A 252 1.78 3.87 1.53
N LEU A 253 0.52 3.44 1.68
CA LEU A 253 -0.57 3.98 0.84
C LEU A 253 -0.97 5.39 1.31
N VAL A 254 0.04 6.26 1.44
CA VAL A 254 0.02 7.50 0.66
C VAL A 254 -0.26 7.09 -0.79
N VAL A 255 -1.19 7.77 -1.45
CA VAL A 255 -1.29 7.72 -2.90
C VAL A 255 0.12 7.94 -3.46
N ARG A 256 0.69 7.02 -4.26
CA ARG A 256 2.09 7.09 -4.70
C ARG A 256 2.28 8.18 -5.76
N LEU A 257 2.25 9.41 -5.28
CA LEU A 257 2.73 10.62 -5.95
C LEU A 257 4.25 10.65 -5.99
N ASP A 258 4.90 9.80 -5.18
CA ASP A 258 6.33 9.71 -4.89
C ASP A 258 6.91 8.43 -5.50
N ALA A 259 6.80 8.30 -6.82
CA ALA A 259 7.23 7.10 -7.54
C ALA A 259 8.75 7.12 -7.81
N GLU A 260 9.57 7.14 -6.75
CA GLU A 260 11.05 7.31 -6.79
C GLU A 260 11.82 6.08 -7.35
N HIS A 261 11.23 5.33 -8.28
CA HIS A 261 11.80 4.10 -8.86
C HIS A 261 11.79 4.13 -10.40
N GLU A 262 12.70 4.91 -10.99
CA GLU A 262 13.02 4.88 -12.43
C GLU A 262 13.47 3.48 -12.93
N GLU A 263 13.85 2.59 -12.01
CA GLU A 263 14.11 1.19 -12.33
C GLU A 263 12.85 0.44 -12.82
N GLU A 264 11.64 0.83 -12.42
CA GLU A 264 10.40 0.12 -12.79
C GLU A 264 9.69 0.68 -14.04
N PHE A 265 9.73 1.99 -14.26
CA PHE A 265 9.11 2.62 -15.44
C PHE A 265 9.89 3.84 -15.94
N GLU A 266 9.76 4.18 -17.23
CA GLU A 266 10.47 5.30 -17.85
C GLU A 266 9.54 6.15 -18.74
N TYR A 267 9.82 7.45 -18.83
CA TYR A 267 9.12 8.38 -19.73
C TYR A 267 9.65 8.37 -21.17
N LYS A 268 10.74 7.65 -21.43
CA LYS A 268 11.42 7.59 -22.73
C LYS A 268 10.60 6.75 -23.72
N ASP A 269 10.04 7.39 -24.74
CA ASP A 269 9.04 6.81 -25.66
C ASP A 269 9.54 5.63 -26.53
N HIS A 270 10.85 5.35 -26.52
CA HIS A 270 11.52 4.20 -27.18
C HIS A 270 12.00 3.12 -26.20
N SER A 271 11.80 3.30 -24.89
CA SER A 271 12.18 2.32 -23.87
C SER A 271 11.21 1.13 -23.86
N PRO A 272 11.65 -0.11 -23.54
CA PRO A 272 10.72 -1.19 -23.19
C PRO A 272 9.86 -0.85 -21.97
N LYS A 273 10.24 0.18 -21.19
CA LYS A 273 9.47 0.71 -20.07
C LYS A 273 8.66 1.98 -20.39
N ALA A 274 8.48 2.33 -21.67
CA ALA A 274 7.85 3.57 -22.12
C ALA A 274 6.38 3.74 -21.67
N PRO A 275 5.82 4.97 -21.64
CA PRO A 275 4.46 5.23 -21.16
C PRO A 275 3.33 4.50 -21.88
N LYS A 276 3.55 4.08 -23.13
CA LYS A 276 2.59 3.28 -23.92
C LYS A 276 2.47 1.83 -23.41
N LEU A 277 3.50 1.35 -22.72
CA LEU A 277 3.67 -0.05 -22.29
C LEU A 277 3.43 -0.24 -20.78
N TRP A 278 3.24 0.82 -19.99
CA TRP A 278 3.10 0.71 -18.52
C TRP A 278 1.98 -0.26 -18.09
N GLY A 279 0.84 -0.26 -18.79
CA GLY A 279 -0.25 -1.20 -18.54
C GLY A 279 0.00 -2.65 -18.99
N GLU A 280 1.14 -2.91 -19.61
CA GLU A 280 1.65 -4.25 -19.97
C GLU A 280 2.81 -4.68 -19.05
N LEU A 281 3.53 -3.73 -18.42
CA LEU A 281 4.63 -4.01 -17.50
C LEU A 281 4.18 -4.74 -16.23
N LYS A 282 3.04 -4.34 -15.64
CA LYS A 282 2.50 -4.95 -14.42
C LYS A 282 0.99 -5.10 -14.47
N LYS A 283 0.48 -6.19 -13.89
CA LYS A 283 -0.98 -6.43 -13.78
C LYS A 283 -1.68 -5.35 -12.94
N GLU A 284 -1.04 -4.90 -11.87
CA GLU A 284 -1.51 -3.80 -11.02
C GLU A 284 -1.53 -2.43 -11.73
N TRP A 285 -0.87 -2.31 -12.89
CA TRP A 285 -0.84 -1.10 -13.73
C TRP A 285 -1.82 -1.20 -14.92
N GLU A 286 -2.70 -2.21 -14.98
CA GLU A 286 -3.62 -2.43 -16.11
C GLU A 286 -4.47 -1.19 -16.46
N ALA A 287 -4.80 -0.34 -15.50
CA ALA A 287 -5.47 0.94 -15.77
C ALA A 287 -4.68 1.86 -16.71
N CYS A 288 -3.33 1.83 -16.67
CA CYS A 288 -2.45 2.60 -17.55
C CYS A 288 -2.50 2.17 -19.04
N LYS A 289 -3.26 1.13 -19.42
CA LYS A 289 -3.39 0.70 -20.83
C LYS A 289 -4.06 1.79 -21.67
N ALA A 290 -3.38 2.21 -22.74
CA ALA A 290 -3.86 3.27 -23.63
C ALA A 290 -5.10 2.90 -24.47
N LEU A 291 -5.53 1.63 -24.46
CA LEU A 291 -6.70 1.14 -25.18
C LEU A 291 -7.57 0.30 -24.24
N GLY A 292 -8.69 0.88 -23.82
CA GLY A 292 -9.68 0.28 -22.92
C GLY A 292 -10.73 1.31 -22.49
N ASN A 293 -11.75 0.90 -21.75
CA ASN A 293 -12.79 1.80 -21.22
C ASN A 293 -12.34 2.64 -20.01
N HIS A 294 -11.03 2.88 -19.89
CA HIS A 294 -10.41 3.55 -18.74
C HIS A 294 -10.51 5.07 -18.84
N THR A 295 -10.67 5.74 -17.70
CA THR A 295 -10.67 7.19 -17.58
C THR A 295 -9.25 7.75 -17.42
N GLN A 296 -8.31 7.25 -18.23
CA GLN A 296 -6.88 7.59 -18.08
C GLN A 296 -6.58 9.07 -18.30
N SER A 297 -5.74 9.60 -17.42
CA SER A 297 -5.06 10.89 -17.51
C SER A 297 -3.57 10.64 -17.81
N PRO A 298 -2.87 11.58 -18.45
CA PRO A 298 -3.35 12.88 -18.91
C PRO A 298 -4.16 12.78 -20.21
N ILE A 299 -4.92 13.83 -20.53
CA ILE A 299 -5.75 13.92 -21.73
C ILE A 299 -5.37 15.09 -22.64
N ASP A 300 -5.81 15.01 -23.89
CA ASP A 300 -5.94 16.19 -24.75
C ASP A 300 -7.30 16.88 -24.50
N ILE A 301 -7.25 18.14 -24.07
CA ILE A 301 -8.43 18.97 -23.86
C ILE A 301 -8.79 19.65 -25.19
N SER A 302 -9.41 18.88 -26.10
CA SER A 302 -9.95 19.41 -27.35
C SER A 302 -11.20 20.26 -27.10
N TYR A 303 -11.26 21.45 -27.72
CA TYR A 303 -12.37 22.40 -27.54
C TYR A 303 -13.73 21.88 -28.02
N GLU A 304 -13.75 20.87 -28.89
CA GLU A 304 -14.97 20.22 -29.40
C GLU A 304 -15.79 19.53 -28.29
N TYR A 305 -15.14 19.10 -27.21
CA TYR A 305 -15.75 18.31 -26.13
C TYR A 305 -15.90 19.07 -24.80
N VAL A 306 -15.74 20.39 -24.84
CA VAL A 306 -15.79 21.27 -23.67
C VAL A 306 -17.20 21.86 -23.50
N GLU A 307 -17.90 21.43 -22.44
CA GLU A 307 -19.17 22.00 -22.01
C GLU A 307 -18.89 23.25 -21.15
N VAL A 308 -19.30 24.43 -21.61
CA VAL A 308 -19.11 25.69 -20.87
C VAL A 308 -20.15 25.80 -19.76
N ILE A 309 -19.69 25.87 -18.51
CA ILE A 309 -20.53 26.01 -17.32
C ILE A 309 -20.59 27.50 -16.91
N PRO A 310 -21.71 28.21 -17.17
CA PRO A 310 -21.77 29.68 -17.03
C PRO A 310 -21.88 30.15 -15.58
N LYS A 311 -22.19 29.25 -14.63
CA LYS A 311 -22.18 29.49 -13.18
C LYS A 311 -21.79 28.21 -12.46
N SER A 312 -20.90 28.31 -11.49
CA SER A 312 -20.44 27.20 -10.66
C SER A 312 -20.31 27.65 -9.21
N GLU A 313 -20.29 26.69 -8.30
CA GLU A 313 -19.63 26.89 -7.02
C GLU A 313 -18.13 27.09 -7.28
N ASP A 314 -17.52 28.09 -6.62
CA ASP A 314 -16.10 28.38 -6.77
C ASP A 314 -15.25 27.24 -6.19
N VAL A 315 -14.15 26.89 -6.84
CA VAL A 315 -13.04 26.19 -6.18
C VAL A 315 -12.42 27.16 -5.17
N ILE A 316 -12.83 27.07 -3.91
CA ILE A 316 -12.29 27.91 -2.82
C ILE A 316 -10.91 27.35 -2.44
N THR A 317 -9.89 28.20 -2.43
CA THR A 317 -8.52 27.84 -2.04
C THR A 317 -8.12 28.54 -0.74
N GLU A 318 -7.69 27.77 0.26
CA GLU A 318 -7.27 28.29 1.55
C GLU A 318 -5.93 27.68 1.98
N TYR A 319 -4.83 28.28 1.52
CA TYR A 319 -3.47 27.94 1.97
C TYR A 319 -2.88 28.94 2.97
N LYS A 320 -1.76 28.55 3.59
CA LYS A 320 -0.96 29.34 4.54
C LYS A 320 0.52 28.94 4.42
N SER A 321 1.41 29.79 4.90
CA SER A 321 2.84 29.47 5.00
C SER A 321 3.14 28.37 6.03
N ALA A 322 3.96 27.39 5.67
CA ALA A 322 4.56 26.41 6.58
C ALA A 322 5.95 25.98 6.10
N GLU A 323 6.72 25.32 6.96
CA GLU A 323 8.04 24.77 6.60
C GLU A 323 7.91 23.71 5.50
N ALA A 324 8.88 23.70 4.58
CA ALA A 324 8.88 22.85 3.39
C ALA A 324 10.25 22.24 3.07
N GLU A 325 10.19 21.11 2.39
CA GLU A 325 11.29 20.32 1.84
C GLU A 325 11.10 20.20 0.32
N ILE A 326 12.18 20.36 -0.44
CA ILE A 326 12.22 20.13 -1.88
C ILE A 326 13.00 18.84 -2.18
N ARG A 327 12.51 18.05 -3.14
CA ARG A 327 13.12 16.81 -3.62
C ARG A 327 13.37 16.85 -5.12
N ASN A 328 14.46 16.24 -5.54
CA ASN A 328 14.67 15.82 -6.92
C ASN A 328 14.42 14.30 -6.99
N ARG A 329 13.41 13.90 -7.77
CA ARG A 329 12.95 12.51 -7.88
C ARG A 329 13.40 11.85 -9.20
N GLY A 330 14.39 12.44 -9.87
CA GLY A 330 14.92 12.02 -11.18
C GLY A 330 14.07 12.54 -12.34
N HIS A 331 12.75 12.30 -12.27
CA HIS A 331 11.78 12.69 -13.30
C HIS A 331 11.10 14.04 -13.06
N ASP A 332 11.13 14.58 -11.83
CA ASP A 332 10.53 15.86 -11.48
C ASP A 332 11.18 16.51 -10.23
N ILE A 333 10.74 17.74 -9.95
CA ILE A 333 11.05 18.49 -8.72
C ILE A 333 9.77 18.61 -7.89
N ALA A 334 9.78 18.07 -6.66
CA ALA A 334 8.63 18.04 -5.76
C ALA A 334 8.85 18.86 -4.49
N VAL A 335 7.80 19.52 -3.98
CA VAL A 335 7.78 20.29 -2.74
C VAL A 335 6.75 19.70 -1.78
N TYR A 336 7.23 19.37 -0.59
CA TYR A 336 6.48 18.80 0.53
C TYR A 336 6.45 19.82 1.66
N TRP A 337 5.34 19.89 2.38
CA TRP A 337 5.28 20.65 3.62
C TRP A 337 5.32 19.73 4.83
N THR A 338 6.02 20.13 5.89
CA THR A 338 6.29 19.26 7.06
C THR A 338 5.11 19.14 8.02
N VAL A 339 3.88 19.29 7.53
CA VAL A 339 2.62 19.23 8.29
C VAL A 339 1.62 18.38 7.50
N ASP A 340 0.86 17.51 8.18
CA ASP A 340 -0.17 16.68 7.54
C ASP A 340 -1.58 16.93 8.14
N PRO A 341 -2.61 17.22 7.32
CA PRO A 341 -2.50 17.65 5.92
C PRO A 341 -1.59 18.87 5.78
N GLY A 342 -1.10 19.05 4.55
CA GLY A 342 -0.32 20.22 4.13
C GLY A 342 -1.04 21.53 4.44
N PRO A 343 -0.38 22.69 4.28
CA PRO A 343 -0.81 23.93 4.88
C PRO A 343 -1.93 24.60 4.08
N GLY A 344 -3.05 23.92 3.94
CA GLY A 344 -4.27 24.39 3.30
C GLY A 344 -5.08 23.30 2.63
N PHE A 345 -6.15 23.74 1.97
CA PHE A 345 -7.08 22.87 1.26
C PHE A 345 -7.68 23.58 0.05
N ILE A 346 -8.29 22.78 -0.83
CA ILE A 346 -9.26 23.25 -1.83
C ILE A 346 -10.64 22.68 -1.53
N LYS A 347 -11.68 23.48 -1.71
CA LYS A 347 -13.08 23.05 -1.66
C LYS A 347 -13.59 22.80 -3.07
N ILE A 348 -14.17 21.63 -3.31
CA ILE A 348 -14.82 21.28 -4.58
C ILE A 348 -16.18 20.66 -4.25
N ASP A 349 -17.27 21.23 -4.77
CA ASP A 349 -18.66 20.80 -4.52
C ASP A 349 -18.96 20.60 -3.02
N GLY A 350 -18.48 21.53 -2.18
CA GLY A 350 -18.58 21.48 -0.72
C GLY A 350 -17.57 20.58 0.01
N ILE A 351 -16.83 19.72 -0.69
CA ILE A 351 -15.88 18.75 -0.10
C ILE A 351 -14.48 19.38 0.06
N ASP A 352 -13.89 19.23 1.24
CA ASP A 352 -12.53 19.69 1.58
C ASP A 352 -11.45 18.66 1.22
N TYR A 353 -10.56 19.00 0.28
CA TYR A 353 -9.37 18.24 -0.08
C TYR A 353 -8.12 18.96 0.46
N GLY A 354 -7.45 18.38 1.47
CA GLY A 354 -6.23 18.96 2.04
C GLY A 354 -5.03 18.79 1.13
N LEU A 355 -4.19 19.82 1.00
CA LEU A 355 -2.95 19.76 0.22
C LEU A 355 -2.02 18.66 0.77
N LYS A 356 -1.29 17.95 -0.10
CA LYS A 356 -0.29 16.96 0.30
C LYS A 356 1.10 17.35 -0.20
N LEU A 357 1.24 17.62 -1.49
CA LEU A 357 2.46 18.12 -2.12
C LEU A 357 2.14 18.93 -3.37
N CYS A 358 3.15 19.54 -3.97
CA CYS A 358 3.11 19.88 -5.38
C CYS A 358 4.41 19.49 -6.09
N HIS A 359 4.37 19.21 -7.39
CA HIS A 359 5.57 18.86 -8.17
C HIS A 359 5.51 19.41 -9.59
N TRP A 360 6.68 19.74 -10.14
CA TRP A 360 6.88 20.28 -11.48
C TRP A 360 7.66 19.27 -12.33
N HIS A 361 7.04 18.77 -13.41
CA HIS A 361 7.66 17.91 -14.39
C HIS A 361 7.76 18.61 -15.76
N SER A 362 8.79 18.29 -16.53
CA SER A 362 8.99 18.80 -17.89
C SER A 362 9.15 17.63 -18.87
N PRO A 363 8.40 17.61 -19.98
CA PRO A 363 7.38 18.58 -20.41
C PRO A 363 6.04 18.40 -19.67
N SER A 364 5.01 19.14 -20.08
CA SER A 364 3.65 18.91 -19.61
C SER A 364 3.13 17.54 -20.01
N GLU A 365 2.17 17.05 -19.24
CA GLU A 365 1.50 15.78 -19.44
C GLU A 365 0.11 15.98 -20.06
N HIS A 366 -0.60 17.06 -19.73
CA HIS A 366 -1.78 17.49 -20.47
C HIS A 366 -1.44 18.18 -21.80
N ALA A 367 -2.41 18.15 -22.72
CA ALA A 367 -2.48 19.02 -23.89
C ALA A 367 -3.80 19.78 -23.93
N ILE A 368 -3.84 20.87 -24.70
CA ILE A 368 -5.07 21.59 -25.05
C ILE A 368 -5.13 21.66 -26.58
N ASN A 369 -6.15 21.04 -27.15
CA ASN A 369 -6.43 20.98 -28.59
C ASN A 369 -5.20 20.54 -29.42
N GLY A 370 -4.57 19.44 -29.00
CA GLY A 370 -3.37 18.84 -29.60
C GLY A 370 -2.05 19.47 -29.17
N GLN A 371 -2.07 20.63 -28.50
CA GLN A 371 -0.86 21.37 -28.14
C GLN A 371 -0.40 21.07 -26.71
N ARG A 372 0.88 20.77 -26.51
CA ARG A 372 1.52 20.57 -25.20
C ARG A 372 2.21 21.84 -24.67
N TYR A 373 2.68 21.77 -23.44
CA TYR A 373 3.25 22.85 -22.63
C TYR A 373 4.66 22.44 -22.13
N ASP A 374 5.60 23.38 -21.95
CA ASP A 374 7.02 23.08 -21.68
C ASP A 374 7.30 22.44 -20.31
N MET A 375 6.37 22.62 -19.38
CA MET A 375 6.40 22.09 -18.01
C MET A 375 4.95 22.07 -17.49
N GLU A 376 4.68 21.27 -16.48
CA GLU A 376 3.41 21.30 -15.77
C GLU A 376 3.63 21.08 -14.27
N LEU A 377 2.83 21.79 -13.48
CA LEU A 377 2.72 21.63 -12.04
C LEU A 377 1.48 20.84 -11.71
N HIS A 378 1.60 19.84 -10.85
CA HIS A 378 0.46 19.23 -10.15
C HIS A 378 0.50 19.61 -8.67
N MET A 379 -0.47 20.39 -8.19
CA MET A 379 -0.75 20.55 -6.76
C MET A 379 -1.77 19.48 -6.34
N VAL A 380 -1.34 18.52 -5.52
CA VAL A 380 -2.13 17.33 -5.22
C VAL A 380 -2.76 17.42 -3.84
N HIS A 381 -4.07 17.16 -3.79
CA HIS A 381 -4.91 17.30 -2.62
C HIS A 381 -5.68 16.00 -2.36
N MET A 382 -5.97 15.70 -1.09
CA MET A 382 -6.63 14.48 -0.66
C MET A 382 -7.66 14.74 0.45
N THR A 383 -8.82 14.11 0.37
CA THR A 383 -9.79 14.08 1.47
C THR A 383 -9.39 13.06 2.54
N LYS A 384 -10.11 13.07 3.68
CA LYS A 384 -9.95 12.02 4.72
C LYS A 384 -10.41 10.63 4.26
N ASP A 385 -11.31 10.55 3.29
CA ASP A 385 -11.77 9.32 2.65
C ASP A 385 -11.02 9.03 1.32
N HIS A 386 -9.77 9.51 1.22
CA HIS A 386 -8.80 9.22 0.15
C HIS A 386 -9.23 9.56 -1.29
N LYS A 387 -10.23 10.43 -1.47
CA LYS A 387 -10.52 11.03 -2.79
C LYS A 387 -9.42 12.02 -3.13
N ILE A 388 -8.98 12.01 -4.38
CA ILE A 388 -7.86 12.82 -4.87
C ILE A 388 -8.40 13.95 -5.74
N ALA A 389 -7.86 15.15 -5.57
CA ALA A 389 -8.01 16.25 -6.51
C ALA A 389 -6.64 16.83 -6.88
N VAL A 390 -6.44 17.12 -8.16
CA VAL A 390 -5.18 17.70 -8.67
C VAL A 390 -5.49 19.01 -9.38
N VAL A 391 -4.84 20.08 -8.94
CA VAL A 391 -4.83 21.37 -9.65
C VAL A 391 -3.57 21.42 -10.50
N ALA A 392 -3.77 21.47 -11.82
CA ALA A 392 -2.73 21.51 -12.82
C ALA A 392 -2.53 22.93 -13.36
N GLN A 393 -1.30 23.43 -13.28
CA GLN A 393 -0.87 24.65 -13.96
C GLN A 393 0.11 24.28 -15.07
N LEU A 394 -0.21 24.68 -16.29
CA LEU A 394 0.63 24.45 -17.45
C LEU A 394 1.63 25.61 -17.62
N TYR A 395 2.89 25.29 -17.86
CA TYR A 395 4.01 26.23 -17.90
C TYR A 395 4.66 26.26 -19.27
N LYS A 396 5.21 27.43 -19.59
CA LYS A 396 5.52 27.87 -20.94
C LYS A 396 6.72 28.83 -20.87
N ILE A 397 7.76 28.59 -21.66
CA ILE A 397 9.08 29.22 -21.44
C ILE A 397 9.01 30.75 -21.64
N GLY A 398 9.40 31.51 -20.62
CA GLY A 398 9.26 32.95 -20.61
C GLY A 398 10.05 33.64 -19.50
N LYS A 399 9.38 34.55 -18.75
CA LYS A 399 9.99 35.23 -17.60
C LYS A 399 10.16 34.24 -16.42
N PRO A 400 11.16 34.42 -15.54
CA PRO A 400 11.29 33.62 -14.33
C PRO A 400 10.02 33.66 -13.47
N ASP A 401 9.52 32.49 -13.09
CA ASP A 401 8.40 32.33 -12.16
C ASP A 401 8.83 32.75 -10.74
N SER A 402 7.97 33.49 -10.04
CA SER A 402 8.28 34.09 -8.73
C SER A 402 8.30 33.12 -7.55
N PHE A 403 7.72 31.92 -7.70
CA PHE A 403 7.79 30.84 -6.72
C PHE A 403 9.05 29.99 -6.95
N LEU A 404 9.23 29.47 -8.16
CA LEU A 404 10.38 28.65 -8.56
C LEU A 404 11.71 29.40 -8.41
N SER A 405 11.72 30.73 -8.62
CA SER A 405 12.91 31.55 -8.37
C SER A 405 13.40 31.47 -6.92
N LYS A 406 12.51 31.26 -5.94
CA LYS A 406 12.88 31.07 -4.52
C LYS A 406 13.57 29.73 -4.26
N LEU A 407 13.25 28.72 -5.06
CA LEU A 407 13.79 27.36 -4.98
C LEU A 407 15.10 27.20 -5.77
N SER A 408 15.51 28.22 -6.52
CA SER A 408 16.57 28.11 -7.54
C SER A 408 17.94 27.69 -7.00
N LYS A 409 18.28 28.06 -5.75
CA LYS A 409 19.51 27.65 -5.07
C LYS A 409 19.45 26.18 -4.64
N GLU A 410 18.32 25.74 -4.11
CA GLU A 410 18.10 24.39 -3.63
C GLU A 410 18.00 23.40 -4.80
N MET A 411 17.37 23.80 -5.91
CA MET A 411 17.40 23.04 -7.16
C MET A 411 18.82 22.87 -7.71
N GLN A 412 19.69 23.89 -7.62
CA GLN A 412 21.11 23.74 -7.99
C GLN A 412 21.88 22.75 -7.09
N VAL A 413 21.57 22.70 -5.78
CA VAL A 413 22.15 21.71 -4.86
C VAL A 413 21.73 20.27 -5.20
N LEU A 414 20.56 20.11 -5.81
CA LEU A 414 19.97 18.82 -6.18
C LEU A 414 20.24 18.38 -7.64
N GLN A 415 20.91 19.19 -8.47
CA GLN A 415 21.04 18.95 -9.92
C GLN A 415 21.61 17.57 -10.29
N ASP A 416 22.61 17.08 -9.55
CA ASP A 416 23.29 15.80 -9.83
C ASP A 416 22.90 14.67 -8.85
N LYS A 417 21.82 14.82 -8.08
CA LYS A 417 21.48 13.91 -6.97
C LYS A 417 19.98 13.68 -6.80
N HIS A 418 19.58 12.41 -6.77
CA HIS A 418 18.33 12.02 -6.12
C HIS A 418 18.47 12.33 -4.62
N GLY A 419 17.46 12.98 -4.04
CA GLY A 419 17.51 13.41 -2.65
C GLY A 419 16.75 14.71 -2.39
N ASN A 420 16.92 15.24 -1.18
CA ASN A 420 16.10 16.29 -0.63
C ASN A 420 16.90 17.39 0.10
N THR A 421 16.27 18.54 0.31
CA THR A 421 16.76 19.58 1.22
C THR A 421 15.60 20.42 1.78
N THR A 422 15.73 20.89 3.02
CA THR A 422 14.80 21.88 3.58
C THR A 422 14.95 23.21 2.83
N VAL A 423 13.83 23.86 2.50
CA VAL A 423 13.77 25.21 1.91
C VAL A 423 13.43 26.26 2.99
N GLY A 424 12.74 25.83 4.04
CA GLY A 424 12.13 26.72 5.05
C GLY A 424 10.68 27.04 4.66
N LYS A 425 10.17 28.19 5.09
CA LYS A 425 8.75 28.53 4.93
C LYS A 425 8.36 28.89 3.50
N LEU A 426 7.41 28.14 2.93
CA LEU A 426 6.75 28.41 1.66
C LEU A 426 5.23 28.51 1.87
N ASP A 427 4.55 29.47 1.22
CA ASP A 427 3.09 29.55 1.18
C ASP A 427 2.57 29.13 -0.20
N PRO A 428 1.71 28.09 -0.32
CA PRO A 428 1.19 27.67 -1.63
C PRO A 428 0.38 28.74 -2.36
N LYS A 429 -0.07 29.83 -1.69
CA LYS A 429 -0.69 31.00 -2.34
C LYS A 429 0.25 31.79 -3.26
N GLU A 430 1.56 31.57 -3.15
CA GLU A 430 2.56 32.28 -3.96
C GLU A 430 2.81 31.62 -5.33
N ILE A 431 2.20 30.46 -5.59
CA ILE A 431 2.17 29.79 -6.88
C ILE A 431 1.15 30.50 -7.78
N ASP A 432 1.58 30.99 -8.95
CA ASP A 432 0.67 31.65 -9.90
C ASP A 432 -0.17 30.62 -10.68
N LEU A 433 -1.32 30.27 -10.10
CA LEU A 433 -2.38 29.52 -10.75
C LEU A 433 -3.09 30.41 -11.78
N ALA A 434 -2.44 30.57 -12.93
CA ALA A 434 -2.73 31.54 -13.99
C ALA A 434 -4.07 31.31 -14.71
N GLY A 435 -5.17 31.71 -14.07
CA GLY A 435 -6.44 31.98 -14.73
C GLY A 435 -7.69 31.85 -13.87
N LYS A 436 -8.68 32.71 -14.13
CA LYS A 436 -10.07 32.57 -13.63
C LYS A 436 -10.87 31.46 -14.34
N ASN A 437 -10.23 30.78 -15.29
CA ASN A 437 -10.84 29.84 -16.21
C ASN A 437 -10.05 28.53 -16.15
N TYR A 438 -10.73 27.46 -15.75
CA TYR A 438 -10.15 26.13 -15.65
C TYR A 438 -11.08 25.09 -16.28
N TYR A 439 -10.50 24.06 -16.87
CA TYR A 439 -11.21 22.84 -17.21
C TYR A 439 -11.28 21.95 -15.98
N ARG A 440 -12.37 21.22 -15.78
CA ARG A 440 -12.44 20.16 -14.78
C ARG A 440 -13.06 18.91 -15.39
N TYR A 441 -12.51 17.76 -15.02
CA TYR A 441 -12.92 16.45 -15.51
C TYR A 441 -12.55 15.36 -14.48
N MET A 442 -13.17 14.18 -14.60
CA MET A 442 -12.78 12.99 -13.82
C MET A 442 -11.80 12.12 -14.62
N GLY A 443 -10.68 11.77 -14.00
CA GLY A 443 -9.60 11.01 -14.63
C GLY A 443 -8.85 10.11 -13.66
N SER A 444 -7.56 9.94 -13.91
CA SER A 444 -6.66 9.11 -13.09
C SER A 444 -5.44 9.89 -12.59
N LEU A 445 -4.58 9.24 -11.80
CA LEU A 445 -3.17 9.62 -11.72
C LEU A 445 -2.52 9.44 -13.10
N THR A 446 -1.55 10.28 -13.44
CA THR A 446 -0.83 10.22 -14.72
C THR A 446 0.31 9.19 -14.72
N THR A 447 0.75 8.76 -13.54
CA THR A 447 1.86 7.83 -13.27
C THR A 447 1.35 6.48 -12.74
N PRO A 448 2.12 5.37 -12.88
CA PRO A 448 1.65 4.05 -12.45
C PRO A 448 1.40 3.97 -10.93
N PRO A 449 0.33 3.31 -10.46
CA PRO A 449 -0.58 2.39 -11.17
C PRO A 449 -1.71 3.07 -11.99
N CYS A 450 -1.65 4.38 -12.18
CA CYS A 450 -2.64 5.18 -12.91
C CYS A 450 -4.07 5.06 -12.35
N THR A 451 -4.20 5.10 -11.01
CA THR A 451 -5.46 4.97 -10.27
C THR A 451 -6.53 5.96 -10.74
N GLU A 452 -7.70 5.45 -11.12
CA GLU A 452 -8.87 6.26 -11.53
C GLU A 452 -9.60 6.92 -10.34
N GLY A 453 -10.47 7.89 -10.62
CA GLY A 453 -11.26 8.60 -9.60
C GLY A 453 -10.65 9.94 -9.15
N VAL A 454 -9.69 10.47 -9.89
CA VAL A 454 -9.06 11.78 -9.62
C VAL A 454 -9.91 12.91 -10.19
N THR A 455 -10.21 13.93 -9.38
CA THR A 455 -10.81 15.18 -9.84
C THR A 455 -9.72 16.11 -10.36
N TRP A 456 -9.65 16.34 -11.66
CA TRP A 456 -8.69 17.27 -12.27
C TRP A 456 -9.28 18.68 -12.39
N ILE A 457 -8.43 19.68 -12.16
CA ILE A 457 -8.67 21.11 -12.43
C ILE A 457 -7.46 21.61 -13.23
N VAL A 458 -7.62 22.01 -14.48
CA VAL A 458 -6.52 22.39 -15.39
C VAL A 458 -6.68 23.85 -15.86
N ASN A 459 -5.71 24.71 -15.56
CA ASN A 459 -5.75 26.14 -15.88
C ASN A 459 -5.44 26.44 -17.37
N ARG A 460 -5.78 27.65 -17.84
CA ARG A 460 -5.90 27.99 -19.28
C ARG A 460 -4.87 29.01 -19.87
N GLY A 461 -3.68 29.21 -19.27
CA GLY A 461 -2.57 30.03 -19.84
C GLY A 461 -1.80 29.36 -21.00
N PHE A 462 -0.85 30.01 -21.73
CA PHE A 462 -0.35 29.58 -23.09
C PHE A 462 1.16 29.84 -23.50
N ALA A 463 1.62 29.17 -24.61
CA ALA A 463 2.78 29.37 -25.56
C ALA A 463 4.31 29.03 -25.26
N ASP A 464 5.09 28.02 -25.76
CA ASP A 464 5.02 26.67 -26.46
C ASP A 464 6.36 25.86 -26.30
N GLU A 465 6.51 24.50 -26.20
CA GLU A 465 5.79 23.30 -26.77
C GLU A 465 5.80 21.90 -26.00
N ASN A 466 6.51 20.79 -26.37
CA ASN A 466 6.01 19.36 -26.30
C ASN A 466 6.86 18.19 -25.65
N ALA A 467 6.20 17.13 -25.05
CA ALA A 467 6.41 15.65 -25.29
C ALA A 467 5.80 14.61 -24.27
N ARG A 468 4.64 13.99 -24.56
CA ARG A 468 4.19 12.63 -24.11
C ARG A 468 3.03 12.13 -25.02
N PRO A 469 2.76 10.82 -25.18
CA PRO A 469 1.52 10.36 -25.83
C PRO A 469 0.26 10.82 -25.07
N LEU A 470 -0.79 11.22 -25.80
CA LEU A 470 -2.07 11.68 -25.23
C LEU A 470 -3.10 10.55 -25.25
N GLN A 471 -3.92 10.45 -24.21
CA GLN A 471 -4.99 9.45 -24.13
C GLN A 471 -6.28 9.96 -24.76
N ALA A 472 -7.05 9.05 -25.35
CA ALA A 472 -8.35 9.36 -25.93
C ALA A 472 -9.38 9.75 -24.86
N LEU A 473 -10.37 10.56 -25.25
CA LEU A 473 -11.35 11.11 -24.31
C LEU A 473 -12.28 10.04 -23.70
N ASN A 474 -12.45 8.89 -24.37
CA ASN A 474 -13.21 7.73 -23.88
C ASN A 474 -14.64 8.08 -23.39
N GLY A 475 -15.30 9.02 -24.06
CA GLY A 475 -16.68 9.45 -23.75
C GLY A 475 -16.83 10.35 -22.51
N ARG A 476 -15.72 10.80 -21.90
CA ARG A 476 -15.75 11.73 -20.76
C ARG A 476 -16.27 13.11 -21.18
N LYS A 477 -17.05 13.75 -20.30
CA LYS A 477 -17.36 15.18 -20.40
C LYS A 477 -16.24 16.01 -19.78
N ILE A 478 -15.81 17.07 -20.48
CA ILE A 478 -14.97 18.12 -19.90
C ILE A 478 -15.85 19.34 -19.65
N GLN A 479 -15.73 19.96 -18.48
CA GLN A 479 -16.46 21.17 -18.13
C GLN A 479 -15.48 22.35 -18.03
N LEU A 480 -15.74 23.45 -18.75
CA LEU A 480 -14.99 24.70 -18.61
C LEU A 480 -15.74 25.64 -17.66
N TYR A 481 -15.02 26.11 -16.65
CA TYR A 481 -15.53 26.93 -15.58
C TYR A 481 -15.03 28.38 -15.67
N HIS A 482 -15.82 29.30 -15.12
CA HIS A 482 -15.55 30.73 -15.06
C HIS A 482 -15.76 31.27 -13.63
N GLN A 483 -14.72 31.83 -13.01
CA GLN A 483 -14.83 32.56 -11.75
C GLN A 483 -15.26 34.02 -12.01
N GLU A 484 -16.39 34.44 -11.43
CA GLU A 484 -16.75 35.86 -11.39
C GLU A 484 -15.80 36.66 -10.49
N ALA A 485 -15.48 37.89 -10.88
CA ALA A 485 -14.72 38.77 -10.01
C ALA A 485 -15.62 39.29 -8.89
N LYS A 486 -15.38 38.86 -7.63
CA LYS A 486 -15.89 39.58 -6.46
C LYS A 486 -15.48 41.04 -6.59
N GLY A 487 -16.47 41.93 -6.71
CA GLY A 487 -16.24 43.33 -7.03
C GLY A 487 -15.34 43.99 -5.99
N ARG A 488 -14.16 44.45 -6.42
CA ARG A 488 -13.46 45.50 -5.67
C ARG A 488 -14.33 46.74 -5.75
N ASN A 489 -14.95 47.12 -4.63
CA ASN A 489 -15.52 48.45 -4.49
C ASN A 489 -14.39 49.46 -4.76
N ILE A 490 -14.56 50.25 -5.82
CA ILE A 490 -13.70 51.39 -6.08
C ILE A 490 -14.27 52.55 -5.26
N SER A 491 -13.51 52.97 -4.25
CA SER A 491 -13.71 54.19 -3.47
C SER A 491 -12.45 55.04 -3.59
#